data_AF-A0A939XSR4-F1
#
_entry.id   AF-A0A939XSR4-F1
#
_cell.length_a   1.000
_cell.length_b   1.000
_cell.length_c   1.000
_cell.angle_alpha   90.00
_cell.angle_beta   90.00
_cell.angle_gamma   90.00
#
_symmetry.space_group_name_H-M   'P 1'
#
loop_
_entity.id
_entity.type
_entity.pdbx_description
1 polymer ?
#
loop_
_entity_poly.entity_id
_entity_poly.type
_entity_poly.pdbx_seq_one_letter_code
_entity_poly.pdbx_strand_id
1 'polypeptide(L)'
;MKKFTKYLIVAAIACMATLSVHARTTVINAKAVKGDLTEYLRKAGQSANYKDTVVINFDKGTYTINGSVIFQGHLVMKGLGQQHTTVIFNKGNDRGNFKAFTDDCFIDVFGTLAHPLSVDISDISFQLQDHKGIWWKNSRNYLFKIRHCNSVNITRVKSYISNAVSTNFDLHVCSNVNITDCDIINYNNSEGGGCLWLRGEAHNVNIKRNKITKYGKDEAVAVFDRLVDHSKKYIRGKASRTDIFIEDNEFVYGGYQGKDMDPEATCDMVFSLFTDQSKSPDRCLTSNFHLRGNKFLINDICTRCMYIGFDPADEHEGIYIENNEIIHNPLDREDPFYYCDIEIHDLSASTDIIHINGNSLRNDQAIVNKFGTTGYAFVVMRGGHVSIADNKIVNNVTRFPKTGKTYGIELVWCKSDGNNNDVTLTGNVCKGLDCIAHLGAWQLADKITLNASNNYFAGNTRVFCDQIKNLNLDFTGNTFNSQNKAFFLDGFAQKGTVVFNSNEVTVNQGSGQFMTRNSGTSSGRIDKLEIQNNVFKGVLNE
;
A
#
# COMPACT_ATOMS: atom_id res chain seq x y z
N MET A 1 48.41 56.63 -0.36
CA MET A 1 47.90 56.11 -1.65
C MET A 1 48.19 54.62 -1.92
N LYS A 2 49.35 54.04 -1.58
CA LYS A 2 49.65 52.61 -1.87
C LYS A 2 48.85 51.55 -1.08
N LYS A 3 48.19 51.89 0.04
CA LYS A 3 47.35 50.94 0.81
C LYS A 3 45.91 50.81 0.27
N PHE A 4 45.37 51.84 -0.37
CA PHE A 4 43.99 51.82 -0.90
C PHE A 4 43.83 50.92 -2.14
N THR A 5 44.89 50.81 -2.96
CA THR A 5 44.89 49.97 -4.17
C THR A 5 44.85 48.47 -3.85
N LYS A 6 45.43 48.02 -2.72
CA LYS A 6 45.38 46.60 -2.31
C LYS A 6 43.98 46.15 -1.88
N TYR A 7 43.21 47.00 -1.19
CA TYR A 7 41.84 46.67 -0.77
C TYR A 7 40.86 46.65 -1.95
N LEU A 8 41.04 47.53 -2.94
CA LEU A 8 40.22 47.52 -4.16
C LEU A 8 40.46 46.25 -5.00
N ILE A 9 41.69 45.75 -5.08
CA ILE A 9 42.01 44.52 -5.83
C ILE A 9 41.46 43.29 -5.12
N VAL A 10 41.51 43.22 -3.78
CA VAL A 10 40.92 42.10 -3.01
C VAL A 10 39.39 42.14 -3.09
N ALA A 11 38.77 43.32 -3.04
CA ALA A 11 37.32 43.48 -3.22
C ALA A 11 36.86 43.16 -4.66
N ALA A 12 37.67 43.50 -5.67
CA ALA A 12 37.41 43.15 -7.07
C ALA A 12 37.59 41.65 -7.35
N ILE A 13 38.54 40.97 -6.70
CA ILE A 13 38.69 39.51 -6.77
C ILE A 13 37.54 38.81 -6.02
N ALA A 14 37.06 39.37 -4.91
CA ALA A 14 35.88 38.87 -4.21
C ALA A 14 34.57 39.10 -5.01
N CYS A 15 34.44 40.22 -5.74
CA CYS A 15 33.33 40.47 -6.66
C CYS A 15 33.45 39.70 -7.99
N MET A 16 34.66 39.28 -8.40
CA MET A 16 34.83 38.34 -9.52
C MET A 16 34.68 36.87 -9.09
N ALA A 17 34.69 36.57 -7.79
CA ALA A 17 34.33 35.26 -7.26
C ALA A 17 32.82 35.04 -7.18
N THR A 18 31.99 36.07 -7.37
CA THR A 18 30.59 35.92 -7.80
C THR A 18 30.52 35.78 -9.32
N LEU A 19 31.36 34.93 -9.89
CA LEU A 19 31.06 34.34 -11.19
C LEU A 19 29.75 33.58 -11.00
N SER A 20 28.71 34.05 -11.68
CA SER A 20 27.52 33.24 -11.92
C SER A 20 27.99 31.88 -12.42
N VAL A 21 27.94 30.87 -11.55
CA VAL A 21 28.12 29.49 -11.97
C VAL A 21 26.90 29.19 -12.82
N HIS A 22 27.06 29.36 -14.13
CA HIS A 22 26.05 29.08 -15.12
C HIS A 22 25.76 27.58 -15.09
N ALA A 23 24.48 27.22 -15.11
CA ALA A 23 24.05 25.83 -15.21
C ALA A 23 24.71 25.17 -16.43
N ARG A 24 25.41 24.06 -16.21
CA ARG A 24 26.05 23.29 -17.27
C ARG A 24 25.21 22.06 -17.58
N THR A 25 25.26 21.63 -18.84
CA THR A 25 24.72 20.33 -19.25
C THR A 25 25.86 19.42 -19.66
N THR A 26 26.03 18.31 -18.94
CA THR A 26 26.98 17.25 -19.29
C THR A 26 26.24 16.14 -20.01
N VAL A 27 26.57 15.90 -21.28
CA VAL A 27 25.94 14.86 -22.09
C VAL A 27 26.86 13.65 -22.22
N ILE A 28 26.36 12.48 -21.84
CA ILE A 28 27.04 11.19 -21.93
C ILE A 28 26.30 10.34 -22.96
N ASN A 29 26.99 9.96 -24.03
CA ASN A 29 26.47 9.00 -25.00
C ASN A 29 27.00 7.60 -24.64
N ALA A 30 26.16 6.76 -24.04
CA ALA A 30 26.56 5.47 -23.50
C ALA A 30 27.20 4.55 -24.55
N LYS A 31 26.78 4.63 -25.83
CA LYS A 31 27.40 3.89 -26.95
C LYS A 31 28.91 4.13 -27.08
N ALA A 32 29.38 5.35 -26.80
CA ALA A 32 30.79 5.68 -26.88
C ALA A 32 31.61 5.03 -25.74
N VAL A 33 30.93 4.64 -24.67
CA VAL A 33 31.49 3.98 -23.50
C VAL A 33 31.31 2.47 -23.66
N LYS A 34 32.32 1.80 -24.24
CA LYS A 34 32.28 0.34 -24.42
C LYS A 34 32.31 -0.36 -23.05
N GLY A 35 31.23 -1.02 -22.64
CA GLY A 35 31.19 -1.89 -21.46
C GLY A 35 30.56 -1.27 -20.20
N ASP A 36 31.33 -1.20 -19.11
CA ASP A 36 30.89 -0.72 -17.80
C ASP A 36 30.88 0.82 -17.72
N LEU A 37 29.73 1.39 -17.37
CA LEU A 37 29.51 2.83 -17.30
C LEU A 37 29.94 3.44 -15.96
N THR A 38 30.20 2.64 -14.93
CA THR A 38 30.30 3.09 -13.52
C THR A 38 31.23 4.28 -13.32
N GLU A 39 32.49 4.17 -13.76
CA GLU A 39 33.49 5.23 -13.56
C GLU A 39 33.21 6.50 -14.36
N TYR A 40 32.63 6.36 -15.55
CA TYR A 40 32.22 7.52 -16.36
C TYR A 40 31.08 8.28 -15.68
N LEU A 41 30.10 7.55 -15.17
CA LEU A 41 28.96 8.14 -14.47
C LEU A 41 29.39 8.76 -13.13
N ARG A 42 30.29 8.12 -12.37
CA ARG A 42 30.87 8.68 -11.13
C ARG A 42 31.56 10.02 -11.38
N LYS A 43 32.40 10.10 -12.42
CA LYS A 43 33.07 11.36 -12.79
C LYS A 43 32.06 12.45 -13.15
N ALA A 44 31.05 12.11 -13.95
CA ALA A 44 30.01 13.07 -14.32
C ALA A 44 29.19 13.55 -13.11
N GLY A 45 28.75 12.62 -12.25
CA GLY A 45 27.98 12.92 -11.05
C GLY A 45 28.74 13.75 -10.03
N GLN A 46 30.03 13.46 -9.77
CA GLN A 46 30.89 14.23 -8.88
C GLN A 46 31.19 15.65 -9.39
N SER A 47 31.20 15.83 -10.72
CA SER A 47 31.47 17.13 -11.34
C SER A 47 30.26 18.06 -11.39
N ALA A 48 29.06 17.52 -11.25
CA ALA A 48 27.80 18.26 -11.33
C ALA A 48 27.42 18.82 -9.95
N ASN A 49 27.02 20.09 -9.90
CA ASN A 49 26.36 20.66 -8.72
C ASN A 49 24.84 20.77 -8.93
N TYR A 50 24.13 21.29 -7.94
CA TYR A 50 22.67 21.35 -7.93
C TYR A 50 22.03 22.20 -9.05
N LYS A 51 22.81 23.01 -9.79
CA LYS A 51 22.34 23.75 -10.96
C LYS A 51 22.60 23.02 -12.28
N ASP A 52 23.48 22.02 -12.27
CA ASP A 52 23.91 21.33 -13.48
C ASP A 52 22.97 20.17 -13.82
N THR A 53 22.93 19.79 -15.10
CA THR A 53 22.18 18.63 -15.58
C THR A 53 23.12 17.61 -16.18
N VAL A 54 22.99 16.34 -15.77
CA VAL A 54 23.65 15.20 -16.41
C VAL A 54 22.63 14.47 -17.26
N VAL A 55 22.89 14.41 -18.57
CA VAL A 55 22.05 13.71 -19.55
C VAL A 55 22.79 12.47 -20.02
N ILE A 56 22.18 11.30 -19.83
CA ILE A 56 22.71 10.01 -20.25
C ILE A 56 21.82 9.47 -21.37
N ASN A 57 22.34 9.47 -22.58
CA ASN A 57 21.69 8.93 -23.75
C ASN A 57 22.20 7.51 -24.00
N PHE A 58 21.30 6.55 -23.93
CA PHE A 58 21.56 5.16 -24.25
C PHE A 58 21.10 4.84 -25.67
N ASP A 59 21.90 4.06 -26.39
CA ASP A 59 21.52 3.51 -27.70
C ASP A 59 20.91 2.11 -27.49
N LYS A 60 20.61 1.42 -28.58
CA LYS A 60 20.24 0.01 -28.56
C LYS A 60 21.40 -0.82 -28.01
N GLY A 61 21.09 -1.71 -27.06
CA GLY A 61 22.04 -2.67 -26.51
C GLY A 61 21.94 -2.81 -25.00
N THR A 62 22.96 -3.47 -24.46
CA THR A 62 23.10 -3.76 -23.03
C THR A 62 24.31 -3.04 -22.47
N TYR A 63 24.11 -2.35 -21.35
CA TYR A 63 25.13 -1.62 -20.62
C TYR A 63 25.19 -2.15 -19.19
N THR A 64 26.32 -1.97 -18.52
CA THR A 64 26.49 -2.45 -17.14
C THR A 64 26.87 -1.30 -16.21
N ILE A 65 26.35 -1.34 -14.98
CA ILE A 65 26.78 -0.51 -13.85
C ILE A 65 27.13 -1.47 -12.70
N ASN A 66 28.41 -1.48 -12.33
CA ASN A 66 29.01 -2.41 -11.36
C ASN A 66 29.12 -1.84 -9.93
N GLY A 67 28.60 -0.63 -9.69
CA GLY A 67 28.65 0.00 -8.37
C GLY A 67 27.94 1.34 -8.32
N SER A 68 27.93 1.94 -7.14
CA SER A 68 27.14 3.13 -6.85
C SER A 68 27.63 4.36 -7.59
N VAL A 69 26.67 5.15 -8.05
CA VAL A 69 26.86 6.44 -8.71
C VAL A 69 25.98 7.45 -8.00
N ILE A 70 26.59 8.56 -7.56
CA ILE A 70 25.90 9.64 -6.88
C ILE A 70 25.87 10.86 -7.81
N PHE A 71 24.67 11.40 -8.03
CA PHE A 71 24.41 12.64 -8.76
C PHE A 71 23.98 13.74 -7.80
N GLN A 72 24.71 14.85 -7.81
CA GLN A 72 24.39 16.06 -7.02
C GLN A 72 23.74 17.16 -7.88
N GLY A 73 23.51 16.90 -9.16
CA GLY A 73 22.77 17.74 -10.10
C GLY A 73 21.56 17.02 -10.70
N HIS A 74 20.79 17.72 -11.51
CA HIS A 74 19.63 17.18 -12.21
C HIS A 74 20.03 15.98 -13.08
N LEU A 75 19.20 14.94 -13.13
CA LEU A 75 19.48 13.71 -13.87
C LEU A 75 18.46 13.47 -14.98
N VAL A 76 18.95 13.17 -16.18
CA VAL A 76 18.14 12.70 -17.31
C VAL A 76 18.74 11.41 -17.85
N MET A 77 17.96 10.33 -17.91
CA MET A 77 18.35 9.04 -18.48
C MET A 77 17.36 8.64 -19.58
N LYS A 78 17.84 8.52 -20.82
CA LYS A 78 17.00 8.25 -22.00
C LYS A 78 17.50 7.05 -22.78
N GLY A 79 16.65 6.05 -22.97
CA GLY A 79 16.90 4.93 -23.88
C GLY A 79 16.12 5.04 -25.18
N LEU A 80 16.10 3.94 -25.95
CA LEU A 80 15.36 3.82 -27.21
C LEU A 80 14.11 2.91 -27.10
N GLY A 81 13.71 2.56 -25.88
CA GLY A 81 12.56 1.73 -25.56
C GLY A 81 12.93 0.57 -24.61
N GLN A 82 11.95 0.15 -23.80
CA GLN A 82 12.10 -0.92 -22.80
C GLN A 82 12.62 -2.26 -23.39
N GLN A 83 12.38 -2.52 -24.68
CA GLN A 83 12.83 -3.75 -25.37
C GLN A 83 14.16 -3.58 -26.11
N HIS A 84 14.71 -2.38 -26.17
CA HIS A 84 15.86 -2.06 -27.03
C HIS A 84 17.09 -1.62 -26.24
N THR A 85 16.87 -1.02 -25.06
CA THR A 85 17.93 -0.53 -24.21
C THR A 85 17.82 -1.16 -22.83
N THR A 86 18.88 -1.84 -22.38
CA THR A 86 18.95 -2.46 -21.05
C THR A 86 20.20 -2.02 -20.30
N VAL A 87 20.03 -1.65 -19.04
CA VAL A 87 21.11 -1.41 -18.08
C VAL A 87 21.07 -2.51 -17.03
N ILE A 88 22.16 -3.26 -16.93
CA ILE A 88 22.35 -4.31 -15.93
C ILE A 88 23.07 -3.72 -14.74
N PHE A 89 22.41 -3.74 -13.58
CA PHE A 89 23.05 -3.50 -12.29
C PHE A 89 23.71 -4.79 -11.83
N ASN A 90 25.02 -4.77 -11.70
CA ASN A 90 25.81 -5.94 -11.33
C ASN A 90 26.57 -5.62 -10.04
N LYS A 91 26.46 -6.51 -9.06
CA LYS A 91 27.13 -6.30 -7.77
C LYS A 91 28.66 -6.46 -7.81
N GLY A 92 29.20 -7.09 -8.87
CA GLY A 92 30.60 -7.55 -8.97
C GLY A 92 30.81 -9.00 -8.52
N ASN A 93 32.07 -9.48 -8.53
CA ASN A 93 32.43 -10.84 -8.10
C ASN A 93 33.05 -10.87 -6.70
N ASP A 94 32.61 -11.84 -5.89
CA ASP A 94 33.21 -12.22 -4.62
C ASP A 94 34.00 -13.53 -4.73
N ARG A 95 35.27 -13.53 -4.31
CA ARG A 95 36.06 -14.77 -4.08
C ARG A 95 36.86 -14.64 -2.79
N GLY A 96 36.95 -15.72 -2.01
CA GLY A 96 37.85 -15.86 -0.86
C GLY A 96 37.50 -15.00 0.37
N ASN A 97 36.30 -15.19 0.94
CA ASN A 97 35.80 -14.50 2.16
C ASN A 97 35.37 -13.00 2.02
N PHE A 98 34.86 -12.57 0.83
CA PHE A 98 33.94 -11.42 0.49
C PHE A 98 34.41 -9.94 0.73
N LYS A 99 33.95 -8.85 0.03
CA LYS A 99 32.57 -8.45 -0.40
C LYS A 99 32.41 -7.70 -1.78
N ALA A 100 31.36 -8.07 -2.53
CA ALA A 100 30.67 -7.35 -3.61
C ALA A 100 29.66 -6.34 -3.05
N PHE A 101 29.23 -5.38 -3.89
CA PHE A 101 28.34 -4.23 -3.62
C PHE A 101 28.01 -3.99 -2.13
N THR A 102 28.72 -3.04 -1.52
CA THR A 102 28.64 -2.72 -0.07
C THR A 102 27.82 -1.49 0.25
N ASP A 103 27.48 -0.71 -0.76
CA ASP A 103 26.66 0.50 -0.61
C ASP A 103 25.18 0.11 -0.55
N ASP A 104 24.31 1.08 -0.26
CA ASP A 104 22.87 0.84 -0.19
C ASP A 104 22.16 1.03 -1.54
N CYS A 105 22.76 1.69 -2.55
CA CYS A 105 22.09 1.91 -3.84
C CYS A 105 23.00 2.03 -5.07
N PHE A 106 22.50 1.65 -6.26
CA PHE A 106 23.27 1.79 -7.50
C PHE A 106 23.24 3.21 -8.06
N ILE A 107 22.07 3.84 -8.10
CA ILE A 107 21.90 5.21 -8.56
C ILE A 107 21.31 6.02 -7.41
N ASP A 108 22.05 7.05 -7.00
CA ASP A 108 21.66 7.96 -5.96
C ASP A 108 21.57 9.37 -6.53
N VAL A 109 20.38 9.97 -6.53
CA VAL A 109 20.20 11.39 -6.84
C VAL A 109 19.94 12.13 -5.54
N PHE A 110 20.86 13.04 -5.19
CA PHE A 110 20.92 13.65 -3.87
C PHE A 110 20.79 15.18 -3.93
N GLY A 111 19.56 15.66 -3.82
CA GLY A 111 19.26 17.08 -3.60
C GLY A 111 19.26 17.47 -2.12
N THR A 112 18.79 18.69 -1.85
CA THR A 112 18.49 19.18 -0.49
C THR A 112 17.20 20.00 -0.51
N LEU A 113 16.59 20.26 0.66
CA LEU A 113 15.44 21.17 0.73
C LEU A 113 15.70 22.56 0.13
N ALA A 114 16.89 23.11 0.33
CA ALA A 114 17.26 24.42 -0.21
C ALA A 114 17.53 24.40 -1.72
N HIS A 115 17.95 23.24 -2.23
CA HIS A 115 18.35 23.03 -3.62
C HIS A 115 17.78 21.69 -4.12
N PRO A 116 16.46 21.62 -4.36
CA PRO A 116 15.84 20.40 -4.86
C PRO A 116 16.28 20.13 -6.30
N LEU A 117 16.39 18.85 -6.66
CA LEU A 117 16.79 18.41 -7.99
C LEU A 117 15.58 17.94 -8.82
N SER A 118 15.84 17.60 -10.07
CA SER A 118 14.86 16.94 -10.95
C SER A 118 15.45 15.66 -11.54
N VAL A 119 14.58 14.67 -11.75
CA VAL A 119 14.91 13.38 -12.35
C VAL A 119 13.94 13.08 -13.49
N ASP A 120 14.46 12.72 -14.66
CA ASP A 120 13.69 12.22 -15.81
C ASP A 120 14.33 10.92 -16.32
N ILE A 121 13.60 9.82 -16.24
CA ILE A 121 14.03 8.49 -16.70
C ILE A 121 12.98 7.97 -17.68
N SER A 122 13.40 7.70 -18.91
CA SER A 122 12.48 7.26 -19.96
C SER A 122 13.04 6.23 -20.94
N ASP A 123 12.12 5.39 -21.45
CA ASP A 123 12.34 4.50 -22.58
C ASP A 123 13.50 3.51 -22.38
N ILE A 124 13.57 2.88 -21.21
CA ILE A 124 14.73 2.07 -20.81
C ILE A 124 14.33 0.90 -19.91
N SER A 125 15.10 -0.19 -19.96
CA SER A 125 15.00 -1.30 -19.02
C SER A 125 16.17 -1.30 -18.04
N PHE A 126 15.89 -1.50 -16.76
CA PHE A 126 16.86 -1.79 -15.71
C PHE A 126 16.68 -3.21 -15.22
N GLN A 127 17.78 -3.92 -15.04
CA GLN A 127 17.77 -5.29 -14.54
C GLN A 127 18.86 -5.48 -13.51
N LEU A 128 18.51 -5.98 -12.32
CA LEU A 128 19.51 -6.55 -11.43
C LEU A 128 20.02 -7.86 -12.04
N GLN A 129 21.34 -8.03 -12.10
CA GLN A 129 21.95 -9.23 -12.66
C GLN A 129 21.44 -10.50 -11.97
N ASP A 130 21.07 -11.49 -12.79
CA ASP A 130 20.63 -12.79 -12.32
C ASP A 130 21.70 -13.50 -11.48
N HIS A 131 21.25 -14.19 -10.44
CA HIS A 131 22.13 -14.87 -9.50
C HIS A 131 21.41 -15.98 -8.76
N LYS A 132 22.21 -16.87 -8.15
CA LYS A 132 21.73 -17.96 -7.31
C LYS A 132 21.65 -17.55 -5.85
N GLY A 133 20.58 -17.97 -5.19
CA GLY A 133 20.31 -17.65 -3.78
C GLY A 133 20.03 -16.17 -3.55
N ILE A 134 19.70 -15.81 -2.30
CA ILE A 134 19.27 -14.45 -1.97
C ILE A 134 20.46 -13.52 -1.73
N TRP A 135 20.57 -12.43 -2.49
CA TRP A 135 21.51 -11.34 -2.21
C TRP A 135 21.02 -10.38 -1.12
N TRP A 136 21.98 -9.88 -0.34
CA TRP A 136 21.80 -8.85 0.67
C TRP A 136 20.78 -9.15 1.78
N LYS A 137 20.69 -10.43 2.21
CA LYS A 137 19.94 -10.79 3.42
C LYS A 137 20.27 -9.83 4.57
N ASN A 138 19.25 -9.38 5.30
CA ASN A 138 19.35 -8.42 6.41
C ASN A 138 19.89 -7.02 6.06
N SER A 139 19.79 -6.59 4.80
CA SER A 139 20.19 -5.25 4.36
C SER A 139 19.09 -4.60 3.53
N ARG A 140 18.96 -3.27 3.58
CA ARG A 140 18.00 -2.51 2.77
C ARG A 140 18.75 -1.85 1.62
N ASN A 141 18.62 -2.43 0.42
CA ASN A 141 19.28 -1.91 -0.79
C ASN A 141 18.27 -1.38 -1.80
N TYR A 142 18.76 -0.63 -2.78
CA TYR A 142 17.93 0.06 -3.76
C TYR A 142 18.60 0.06 -5.13
N LEU A 143 17.83 -0.05 -6.23
CA LEU A 143 18.38 0.30 -7.54
C LEU A 143 18.51 1.82 -7.68
N PHE A 144 17.46 2.54 -7.30
CA PHE A 144 17.40 3.99 -7.32
C PHE A 144 17.01 4.54 -5.95
N LYS A 145 17.80 5.49 -5.45
CA LYS A 145 17.41 6.42 -4.38
C LYS A 145 17.31 7.82 -4.95
N ILE A 146 16.14 8.41 -4.89
CA ILE A 146 15.86 9.75 -5.43
C ILE A 146 15.43 10.62 -4.26
N ARG A 147 16.23 11.63 -3.91
CA ARG A 147 16.09 12.33 -2.64
C ARG A 147 16.04 13.84 -2.87
N HIS A 148 15.09 14.52 -2.23
CA HIS A 148 14.89 15.96 -2.38
C HIS A 148 14.75 16.41 -3.84
N CYS A 149 13.77 15.84 -4.51
CA CYS A 149 13.48 16.19 -5.90
C CYS A 149 12.11 16.84 -6.00
N ASN A 150 12.02 17.99 -6.66
CA ASN A 150 10.75 18.71 -6.88
C ASN A 150 10.13 18.40 -8.25
N SER A 151 10.73 17.50 -9.01
CA SER A 151 10.15 16.89 -10.21
C SER A 151 10.80 15.53 -10.45
N VAL A 152 9.98 14.48 -10.50
CA VAL A 152 10.44 13.11 -10.79
C VAL A 152 9.55 12.52 -11.85
N ASN A 153 10.10 12.25 -13.03
CA ASN A 153 9.38 11.63 -14.14
C ASN A 153 10.02 10.28 -14.46
N ILE A 154 9.24 9.19 -14.35
CA ILE A 154 9.68 7.84 -14.73
C ILE A 154 8.62 7.31 -15.70
N THR A 155 8.96 7.22 -16.98
CA THR A 155 7.98 6.97 -18.03
C THR A 155 8.45 5.89 -19.00
N ARG A 156 7.61 4.88 -19.28
CA ARG A 156 8.00 3.77 -20.16
C ARG A 156 9.32 3.15 -19.72
N VAL A 157 9.41 2.82 -18.43
CA VAL A 157 10.55 2.12 -17.84
C VAL A 157 10.16 0.70 -17.46
N LYS A 158 11.05 -0.26 -17.77
CA LYS A 158 10.97 -1.60 -17.19
C LYS A 158 12.03 -1.71 -16.10
N SER A 159 11.69 -2.26 -14.94
CA SER A 159 12.66 -2.49 -13.86
C SER A 159 12.46 -3.88 -13.30
N TYR A 160 13.51 -4.69 -13.24
CA TYR A 160 13.44 -6.08 -12.82
C TYR A 160 14.45 -6.40 -11.71
N ILE A 161 13.95 -6.93 -10.60
CA ILE A 161 14.73 -7.48 -9.49
C ILE A 161 14.26 -8.91 -9.25
N SER A 162 15.20 -9.81 -8.98
CA SER A 162 14.89 -11.13 -8.42
C SER A 162 15.95 -11.58 -7.42
N ASN A 163 15.54 -12.35 -6.41
CA ASN A 163 16.38 -12.96 -5.38
C ASN A 163 17.24 -11.96 -4.58
N ALA A 164 16.77 -10.73 -4.36
CA ALA A 164 17.55 -9.73 -3.62
C ALA A 164 16.67 -8.93 -2.67
N VAL A 165 17.17 -8.67 -1.45
CA VAL A 165 16.55 -7.70 -0.53
C VAL A 165 16.86 -6.30 -1.05
N SER A 166 16.03 -5.82 -1.98
CA SER A 166 16.23 -4.56 -2.68
C SER A 166 14.91 -3.98 -3.19
N THR A 167 14.84 -2.65 -3.28
CA THR A 167 13.71 -1.91 -3.82
C THR A 167 14.06 -1.27 -5.17
N ASN A 168 13.16 -1.32 -6.16
CA ASN A 168 13.47 -0.75 -7.49
C ASN A 168 13.62 0.77 -7.41
N PHE A 169 12.65 1.47 -6.82
CA PHE A 169 12.67 2.92 -6.68
C PHE A 169 12.29 3.35 -5.27
N ASP A 170 13.15 4.14 -4.64
CA ASP A 170 12.95 4.71 -3.30
C ASP A 170 13.06 6.22 -3.39
N LEU A 171 11.94 6.92 -3.21
CA LEU A 171 11.81 8.36 -3.36
C LEU A 171 11.62 8.98 -1.98
N HIS A 172 12.51 9.89 -1.60
CA HIS A 172 12.54 10.54 -0.29
C HIS A 172 12.30 12.04 -0.41
N VAL A 173 11.25 12.56 0.23
CA VAL A 173 10.95 14.00 0.25
C VAL A 173 10.88 14.54 -1.18
N CYS A 174 9.85 14.10 -1.92
CA CYS A 174 9.72 14.34 -3.36
C CYS A 174 8.36 14.94 -3.74
N SER A 175 8.37 15.90 -4.67
CA SER A 175 7.16 16.54 -5.18
C SER A 175 7.07 16.48 -6.70
N ASN A 176 5.87 16.64 -7.24
CA ASN A 176 5.56 16.59 -8.67
C ASN A 176 6.12 15.30 -9.31
N VAL A 177 5.70 14.17 -8.73
CA VAL A 177 6.14 12.83 -9.11
C VAL A 177 5.16 12.27 -10.13
N ASN A 178 5.64 11.86 -11.30
CA ASN A 178 4.86 11.18 -12.33
C ASN A 178 5.54 9.87 -12.74
N ILE A 179 4.89 8.75 -12.43
CA ILE A 179 5.37 7.40 -12.78
C ILE A 179 4.31 6.75 -13.65
N THR A 180 4.60 6.52 -14.93
CA THR A 180 3.58 6.09 -15.88
C THR A 180 4.07 5.15 -16.96
N ASP A 181 3.18 4.26 -17.40
CA ASP A 181 3.42 3.30 -18.48
C ASP A 181 4.65 2.41 -18.21
N CYS A 182 4.91 2.08 -16.94
CA CYS A 182 6.06 1.28 -16.50
C CYS A 182 5.69 -0.18 -16.19
N ASP A 183 6.69 -1.07 -16.28
CA ASP A 183 6.62 -2.47 -15.85
C ASP A 183 7.66 -2.69 -14.74
N ILE A 184 7.23 -2.69 -13.49
CA ILE A 184 8.10 -2.76 -12.30
C ILE A 184 7.92 -4.11 -11.64
N ILE A 185 8.96 -4.94 -11.68
CA ILE A 185 8.94 -6.33 -11.23
C ILE A 185 9.95 -6.48 -10.10
N ASN A 186 9.48 -6.98 -8.96
CA ASN A 186 10.32 -7.33 -7.83
C ASN A 186 9.98 -8.73 -7.30
N TYR A 187 10.87 -9.67 -7.53
CA TYR A 187 10.82 -11.02 -6.98
C TYR A 187 11.90 -11.17 -5.91
N ASN A 188 11.87 -10.34 -4.86
CA ASN A 188 12.88 -10.35 -3.80
C ASN A 188 13.06 -11.74 -3.17
N ASN A 189 11.98 -12.52 -3.10
CA ASN A 189 12.00 -13.91 -2.60
C ASN A 189 12.64 -13.99 -1.19
N SER A 190 12.39 -12.96 -0.36
CA SER A 190 13.09 -12.74 0.91
C SER A 190 12.29 -11.84 1.85
N GLU A 191 12.93 -11.40 2.94
CA GLU A 191 12.38 -10.72 4.11
C GLU A 191 12.03 -9.23 3.92
N GLY A 192 12.42 -8.60 2.81
CA GLY A 192 12.14 -7.17 2.60
C GLY A 192 12.48 -6.65 1.20
N GLY A 193 11.95 -5.47 0.86
CA GLY A 193 12.16 -4.80 -0.42
C GLY A 193 10.90 -4.74 -1.30
N GLY A 194 10.67 -3.58 -1.91
CA GLY A 194 9.45 -3.28 -2.67
C GLY A 194 9.68 -2.85 -4.11
N CYS A 195 8.61 -2.55 -4.84
CA CYS A 195 8.75 -2.01 -6.19
C CYS A 195 8.99 -0.49 -6.14
N LEU A 196 8.16 0.22 -5.38
CA LEU A 196 8.20 1.68 -5.32
C LEU A 196 7.83 2.19 -3.92
N TRP A 197 8.73 2.96 -3.31
CA TRP A 197 8.51 3.57 -2.01
C TRP A 197 8.54 5.09 -2.10
N LEU A 198 7.54 5.72 -1.49
CA LEU A 198 7.42 7.16 -1.29
C LEU A 198 7.58 7.43 0.20
N ARG A 199 8.69 8.05 0.60
CA ARG A 199 9.03 8.25 2.01
C ARG A 199 9.09 9.71 2.41
N GLY A 200 8.43 10.02 3.53
CA GLY A 200 8.38 11.36 4.09
C GLY A 200 7.38 12.26 3.39
N GLU A 201 7.76 13.53 3.22
CA GLU A 201 6.96 14.52 2.49
C GLU A 201 6.79 14.12 1.03
N ALA A 202 5.55 14.23 0.55
CA ALA A 202 5.20 13.93 -0.82
C ALA A 202 4.05 14.81 -1.30
N HIS A 203 4.21 15.49 -2.44
CA HIS A 203 3.19 16.39 -2.97
C HIS A 203 3.00 16.19 -4.46
N ASN A 204 1.75 16.25 -4.94
CA ASN A 204 1.42 16.14 -6.37
C ASN A 204 2.03 14.87 -6.99
N VAL A 205 1.62 13.71 -6.48
CA VAL A 205 2.11 12.40 -6.93
C VAL A 205 1.06 11.77 -7.82
N ASN A 206 1.49 11.30 -8.99
CA ASN A 206 0.64 10.58 -9.94
C ASN A 206 1.35 9.31 -10.42
N ILE A 207 0.87 8.15 -9.96
CA ILE A 207 1.35 6.82 -10.34
C ILE A 207 0.24 6.16 -11.15
N LYS A 208 0.39 6.08 -12.49
CA LYS A 208 -0.69 5.58 -13.34
C LYS A 208 -0.32 4.72 -14.53
N ARG A 209 -1.21 3.80 -14.89
CA ARG A 209 -1.04 2.88 -16.05
C ARG A 209 0.24 2.05 -15.98
N ASN A 210 0.63 1.65 -14.77
CA ASN A 210 1.79 0.78 -14.58
C ASN A 210 1.33 -0.66 -14.37
N LYS A 211 2.21 -1.59 -14.71
CA LYS A 211 2.15 -2.97 -14.23
C LYS A 211 3.18 -3.13 -13.13
N ILE A 212 2.74 -3.49 -11.93
CA ILE A 212 3.59 -3.65 -10.74
C ILE A 212 3.46 -5.08 -10.25
N THR A 213 4.53 -5.86 -10.42
CA THR A 213 4.54 -7.29 -10.10
C THR A 213 5.44 -7.57 -8.89
N LYS A 214 4.91 -8.25 -7.88
CA LYS A 214 5.61 -8.54 -6.62
C LYS A 214 5.51 -10.01 -6.23
N TYR A 215 6.60 -10.56 -5.70
CA TYR A 215 6.63 -11.82 -4.94
C TYR A 215 7.58 -11.68 -3.76
N GLY A 216 7.30 -12.37 -2.65
CA GLY A 216 8.05 -12.29 -1.38
C GLY A 216 7.58 -11.16 -0.45
N LYS A 217 8.25 -10.96 0.70
CA LYS A 217 7.82 -10.03 1.78
C LYS A 217 7.94 -8.55 1.38
N ASP A 218 7.32 -7.66 2.17
CA ASP A 218 7.20 -6.19 1.98
C ASP A 218 6.24 -5.75 0.86
N GLU A 219 5.97 -4.44 0.82
CA GLU A 219 5.05 -3.83 -0.15
C GLU A 219 5.50 -3.92 -1.60
N ALA A 220 4.54 -4.01 -2.52
CA ALA A 220 4.79 -3.58 -3.90
C ALA A 220 4.93 -2.05 -3.95
N VAL A 221 3.98 -1.32 -3.36
CA VAL A 221 4.00 0.15 -3.28
C VAL A 221 3.70 0.60 -1.86
N ALA A 222 4.50 1.52 -1.32
CA ALA A 222 4.34 2.06 0.02
C ALA A 222 4.44 3.59 0.05
N VAL A 223 3.59 4.24 0.84
CA VAL A 223 3.65 5.66 1.20
C VAL A 223 3.84 5.76 2.71
N PHE A 224 5.03 6.12 3.19
CA PHE A 224 5.33 6.02 4.61
C PHE A 224 6.43 6.95 5.14
N ASP A 225 6.81 6.80 6.42
CA ASP A 225 7.86 7.54 7.13
C ASP A 225 7.55 9.03 7.43
N ARG A 226 8.14 9.56 8.49
CA ARG A 226 7.92 10.94 8.98
C ARG A 226 8.99 11.93 8.52
N LEU A 227 9.68 11.60 7.44
CA LEU A 227 10.86 12.33 7.01
C LEU A 227 10.47 13.67 6.38
N VAL A 228 11.04 14.76 6.88
CA VAL A 228 10.89 16.12 6.30
C VAL A 228 12.18 16.61 5.65
N ASP A 229 13.34 16.13 6.14
CA ASP A 229 14.63 16.39 5.51
C ASP A 229 15.49 15.13 5.48
N HIS A 230 15.82 14.66 4.28
CA HIS A 230 16.83 13.65 4.03
C HIS A 230 18.23 14.27 3.87
N SER A 231 18.69 15.01 4.88
CA SER A 231 20.11 15.36 5.01
C SER A 231 20.90 14.19 5.63
N LYS A 232 22.23 14.34 5.81
CA LYS A 232 23.09 13.29 6.42
C LYS A 232 22.64 12.83 7.81
N LYS A 233 21.73 13.57 8.47
CA LYS A 233 21.24 13.28 9.82
C LYS A 233 19.81 12.73 9.88
N TYR A 234 19.08 12.66 8.75
CA TYR A 234 17.65 12.30 8.70
C TYR A 234 16.80 13.10 9.69
N ILE A 235 16.13 14.15 9.24
CA ILE A 235 15.26 14.96 10.10
C ILE A 235 13.82 14.48 9.92
N ARG A 236 13.26 13.97 11.02
CA ARG A 236 11.84 13.66 11.14
C ARG A 236 11.10 14.86 11.72
N GLY A 237 9.84 15.02 11.32
CA GLY A 237 9.03 16.15 11.76
C GLY A 237 7.60 16.03 11.22
N LYS A 238 6.94 17.19 11.08
CA LYS A 238 5.56 17.28 10.62
C LYS A 238 5.44 17.04 9.10
N ALA A 239 5.63 15.79 8.66
CA ALA A 239 5.61 15.47 7.23
C ALA A 239 4.21 15.63 6.63
N SER A 240 4.15 16.20 5.43
CA SER A 240 2.92 16.43 4.70
C SER A 240 2.88 15.60 3.42
N ARG A 241 1.77 14.89 3.20
CA ARG A 241 1.52 14.01 2.06
C ARG A 241 0.21 14.42 1.42
N THR A 242 0.29 15.20 0.35
CA THR A 242 -0.91 15.79 -0.27
C THR A 242 -0.99 15.48 -1.75
N ASP A 243 -2.21 15.32 -2.25
CA ASP A 243 -2.49 15.18 -3.69
C ASP A 243 -1.75 13.97 -4.29
N ILE A 244 -2.01 12.79 -3.71
CA ILE A 244 -1.41 11.53 -4.11
C ILE A 244 -2.45 10.68 -4.82
N PHE A 245 -2.22 10.43 -6.11
CA PHE A 245 -3.10 9.70 -7.00
C PHE A 245 -2.39 8.44 -7.51
N ILE A 246 -2.95 7.28 -7.19
CA ILE A 246 -2.49 5.97 -7.64
C ILE A 246 -3.63 5.35 -8.44
N GLU A 247 -3.50 5.38 -9.77
CA GLU A 247 -4.64 5.24 -10.68
C GLU A 247 -4.40 4.28 -11.84
N ASP A 248 -5.39 3.48 -12.20
CA ASP A 248 -5.37 2.66 -13.41
C ASP A 248 -4.13 1.75 -13.51
N ASN A 249 -3.59 1.28 -12.39
CA ASN A 249 -2.46 0.35 -12.36
C ASN A 249 -2.94 -1.09 -12.25
N GLU A 250 -2.13 -2.02 -12.77
CA GLU A 250 -2.28 -3.46 -12.53
C GLU A 250 -1.24 -3.92 -11.50
N PHE A 251 -1.70 -4.26 -10.30
CA PHE A 251 -0.89 -4.90 -9.26
C PHE A 251 -1.03 -6.41 -9.38
N VAL A 252 0.10 -7.09 -9.58
CA VAL A 252 0.16 -8.56 -9.66
C VAL A 252 0.99 -9.07 -8.51
N TYR A 253 0.34 -9.74 -7.56
CA TYR A 253 1.05 -10.47 -6.52
C TYR A 253 1.08 -11.96 -6.83
N GLY A 254 2.26 -12.58 -6.71
CA GLY A 254 2.46 -14.00 -7.01
C GLY A 254 3.12 -14.27 -8.37
N GLY A 255 3.07 -15.54 -8.80
CA GLY A 255 3.51 -15.96 -10.14
C GLY A 255 5.03 -16.16 -10.31
N TYR A 256 5.83 -16.04 -9.25
CA TYR A 256 7.25 -16.39 -9.32
C TYR A 256 7.42 -17.91 -9.37
N GLN A 257 8.04 -18.42 -10.43
CA GLN A 257 8.33 -19.85 -10.62
C GLN A 257 9.85 -20.13 -10.65
N GLY A 258 10.63 -19.28 -9.99
CA GLY A 258 12.09 -19.42 -9.96
C GLY A 258 12.52 -20.70 -9.24
N LYS A 259 13.65 -21.27 -9.66
CA LYS A 259 14.21 -22.50 -9.07
C LYS A 259 14.59 -22.36 -7.59
N ASP A 260 14.79 -21.13 -7.13
CA ASP A 260 15.18 -20.80 -5.76
C ASP A 260 13.98 -20.24 -4.95
N MET A 261 12.74 -20.40 -5.43
CA MET A 261 11.53 -19.92 -4.75
C MET A 261 11.47 -20.39 -3.30
N ASP A 262 11.34 -19.45 -2.37
CA ASP A 262 11.08 -19.70 -0.96
C ASP A 262 9.55 -19.76 -0.76
N PRO A 263 8.97 -20.94 -0.51
CA PRO A 263 7.54 -21.07 -0.31
C PRO A 263 7.07 -20.35 0.96
N GLU A 264 7.93 -20.07 1.94
CA GLU A 264 7.56 -19.35 3.16
C GLU A 264 7.59 -17.82 3.00
N ALA A 265 8.09 -17.32 1.86
CA ALA A 265 8.11 -15.90 1.54
C ALA A 265 6.69 -15.38 1.23
N THR A 266 5.89 -15.23 2.29
CA THR A 266 4.54 -14.68 2.24
C THR A 266 4.59 -13.15 2.31
N CYS A 267 3.92 -12.48 1.39
CA CYS A 267 3.82 -11.03 1.40
C CYS A 267 2.90 -10.54 2.52
N ASP A 268 3.41 -9.59 3.28
CA ASP A 268 2.65 -8.95 4.35
C ASP A 268 1.59 -8.00 3.78
N MET A 269 1.87 -7.34 2.65
CA MET A 269 0.96 -6.36 2.04
C MET A 269 1.33 -6.00 0.60
N VAL A 270 0.36 -5.79 -0.30
CA VAL A 270 0.66 -5.31 -1.68
C VAL A 270 0.81 -3.79 -1.71
N PHE A 271 -0.12 -3.09 -1.08
CA PHE A 271 -0.11 -1.64 -0.98
C PHE A 271 -0.16 -1.19 0.49
N SER A 272 0.60 -0.13 0.83
CA SER A 272 0.47 0.50 2.14
C SER A 272 0.54 2.03 2.11
N LEU A 273 -0.26 2.65 2.98
CA LEU A 273 -0.20 4.05 3.35
C LEU A 273 -0.15 4.11 4.87
N PHE A 274 0.96 4.53 5.46
CA PHE A 274 1.07 4.54 6.91
C PHE A 274 2.12 5.50 7.46
N THR A 275 2.11 5.69 8.77
CA THR A 275 3.24 6.22 9.52
C THR A 275 3.90 5.08 10.29
N ASP A 276 5.23 5.06 10.30
CA ASP A 276 6.01 4.09 11.05
C ASP A 276 5.53 4.11 12.52
N GLN A 277 4.91 3.03 13.02
CA GLN A 277 4.11 2.93 14.27
C GLN A 277 4.91 3.15 15.59
N SER A 278 5.99 3.94 15.54
CA SER A 278 6.70 4.46 16.69
C SER A 278 5.83 5.51 17.40
N LYS A 279 5.82 5.47 18.73
CA LYS A 279 5.20 6.44 19.65
C LYS A 279 5.86 7.84 19.58
N SER A 280 6.18 8.32 18.38
CA SER A 280 6.76 9.64 18.16
C SER A 280 5.68 10.71 18.30
N PRO A 281 5.97 11.87 18.93
CA PRO A 281 5.06 13.01 18.91
C PRO A 281 4.99 13.69 17.53
N ASP A 282 5.84 13.30 16.59
CA ASP A 282 5.87 13.85 15.23
C ASP A 282 4.63 13.40 14.44
N ARG A 283 3.88 14.38 13.94
CA ARG A 283 2.61 14.18 13.22
C ARG A 283 2.84 14.04 11.73
N CYS A 284 2.10 13.19 11.04
CA CYS A 284 1.94 13.31 9.59
C CYS A 284 0.57 13.87 9.24
N LEU A 285 0.52 14.75 8.24
CA LEU A 285 -0.72 15.12 7.56
C LEU A 285 -0.79 14.33 6.25
N THR A 286 -1.88 13.58 6.05
CA THR A 286 -2.20 13.00 4.74
C THR A 286 -3.50 13.56 4.23
N SER A 287 -3.50 14.24 3.09
CA SER A 287 -4.72 14.83 2.52
C SER A 287 -4.88 14.55 1.03
N ASN A 288 -6.12 14.40 0.60
CA ASN A 288 -6.48 14.19 -0.81
C ASN A 288 -5.72 13.00 -1.43
N PHE A 289 -5.84 11.83 -0.80
CA PHE A 289 -5.23 10.59 -1.26
C PHE A 289 -6.27 9.75 -2.02
N HIS A 290 -5.91 9.29 -3.22
CA HIS A 290 -6.76 8.48 -4.08
C HIS A 290 -6.04 7.21 -4.54
N LEU A 291 -6.58 6.06 -4.15
CA LEU A 291 -6.26 4.76 -4.75
C LEU A 291 -7.46 4.32 -5.57
N ARG A 292 -7.44 4.58 -6.88
CA ARG A 292 -8.65 4.39 -7.71
C ARG A 292 -8.46 3.74 -9.07
N GLY A 293 -9.45 2.97 -9.50
CA GLY A 293 -9.43 2.33 -10.83
C GLY A 293 -8.34 1.27 -11.01
N ASN A 294 -7.68 0.84 -9.93
CA ASN A 294 -6.60 -0.15 -10.03
C ASN A 294 -7.16 -1.57 -10.05
N LYS A 295 -6.38 -2.48 -10.64
CA LYS A 295 -6.65 -3.90 -10.64
C LYS A 295 -5.62 -4.64 -9.79
N PHE A 296 -6.08 -5.37 -8.79
CA PHE A 296 -5.27 -6.21 -7.91
C PHE A 296 -5.51 -7.69 -8.24
N LEU A 297 -4.50 -8.34 -8.78
CA LEU A 297 -4.46 -9.78 -9.05
C LEU A 297 -3.65 -10.46 -7.96
N ILE A 298 -4.34 -11.09 -7.01
CA ILE A 298 -3.73 -11.80 -5.88
C ILE A 298 -3.70 -13.30 -6.22
N ASN A 299 -2.57 -13.75 -6.76
CA ASN A 299 -2.40 -15.12 -7.28
C ASN A 299 -1.62 -16.04 -6.33
N ASP A 300 -1.26 -15.56 -5.14
CA ASP A 300 -0.59 -16.33 -4.10
C ASP A 300 -0.98 -15.79 -2.72
N ILE A 301 -0.57 -16.48 -1.65
CA ILE A 301 -0.86 -16.08 -0.28
C ILE A 301 -0.20 -14.75 0.04
N CYS A 302 -1.04 -13.76 0.28
CA CYS A 302 -0.74 -12.47 0.86
C CYS A 302 -1.55 -12.36 2.15
N THR A 303 -1.07 -11.68 3.18
CA THR A 303 -1.87 -11.49 4.42
C THR A 303 -2.77 -10.26 4.35
N ARG A 304 -2.41 -9.26 3.54
CA ARG A 304 -3.19 -8.03 3.34
C ARG A 304 -3.11 -7.57 1.90
N CYS A 305 -4.22 -7.26 1.22
CA CYS A 305 -4.06 -6.56 -0.05
C CYS A 305 -3.58 -5.10 0.19
N MET A 306 -4.23 -4.41 1.12
CA MET A 306 -4.02 -2.99 1.40
C MET A 306 -3.95 -2.74 2.92
N TYR A 307 -3.05 -1.86 3.33
CA TYR A 307 -2.95 -1.35 4.70
C TYR A 307 -2.99 0.18 4.72
N ILE A 308 -3.94 0.75 5.46
CA ILE A 308 -4.04 2.19 5.72
C ILE A 308 -3.92 2.41 7.22
N GLY A 309 -2.92 3.18 7.65
CA GLY A 309 -2.59 3.36 9.06
C GLY A 309 -2.32 4.81 9.43
N PHE A 310 -2.94 5.27 10.52
CA PHE A 310 -2.70 6.58 11.12
C PHE A 310 -2.46 6.42 12.62
N ASP A 311 -1.32 6.91 13.09
CA ASP A 311 -0.97 6.92 14.50
C ASP A 311 -1.76 8.03 15.24
N PRO A 312 -1.82 8.01 16.59
CA PRO A 312 -2.62 8.98 17.36
C PRO A 312 -2.28 10.45 17.12
N ALA A 313 -1.04 10.73 16.69
CA ALA A 313 -0.57 12.07 16.43
C ALA A 313 -0.86 12.55 15.00
N ASP A 314 -1.29 11.66 14.10
CA ASP A 314 -1.50 12.02 12.70
C ASP A 314 -2.82 12.73 12.47
N GLU A 315 -2.91 13.39 11.32
CA GLU A 315 -4.09 14.07 10.81
C GLU A 315 -4.32 13.54 9.39
N HIS A 316 -5.57 13.21 9.05
CA HIS A 316 -5.92 12.78 7.70
C HIS A 316 -7.26 13.38 7.27
N GLU A 317 -7.38 13.69 5.97
CA GLU A 317 -8.60 14.18 5.33
C GLU A 317 -8.67 13.69 3.88
N GLY A 318 -9.86 13.35 3.38
CA GLY A 318 -10.05 12.97 1.98
C GLY A 318 -9.21 11.75 1.56
N ILE A 319 -9.42 10.62 2.23
CA ILE A 319 -8.81 9.32 1.89
C ILE A 319 -9.81 8.48 1.12
N TYR A 320 -9.50 8.16 -0.14
CA TYR A 320 -10.42 7.51 -1.09
C TYR A 320 -9.81 6.24 -1.67
N ILE A 321 -10.52 5.11 -1.52
CA ILE A 321 -10.22 3.81 -2.13
C ILE A 321 -11.41 3.46 -3.04
N GLU A 322 -11.28 3.74 -4.33
CA GLU A 322 -12.46 3.84 -5.20
C GLU A 322 -12.36 3.05 -6.51
N ASN A 323 -13.41 2.33 -6.86
CA ASN A 323 -13.52 1.67 -8.17
C ASN A 323 -12.36 0.72 -8.49
N ASN A 324 -11.71 0.13 -7.49
CA ASN A 324 -10.68 -0.87 -7.69
C ASN A 324 -11.31 -2.25 -7.94
N GLU A 325 -10.65 -3.10 -8.71
CA GLU A 325 -10.99 -4.50 -8.91
C GLU A 325 -10.00 -5.39 -8.14
N ILE A 326 -10.48 -6.21 -7.22
CA ILE A 326 -9.67 -7.18 -6.46
C ILE A 326 -10.09 -8.59 -6.86
N ILE A 327 -9.16 -9.35 -7.43
CA ILE A 327 -9.39 -10.73 -7.87
C ILE A 327 -8.45 -11.66 -7.12
N HIS A 328 -9.04 -12.60 -6.39
CA HIS A 328 -8.31 -13.67 -5.70
C HIS A 328 -8.30 -14.94 -6.52
N ASN A 329 -7.11 -15.37 -6.91
CA ASN A 329 -6.83 -16.70 -7.48
C ASN A 329 -5.77 -17.48 -6.66
N PRO A 330 -5.84 -17.52 -5.31
CA PRO A 330 -4.78 -18.11 -4.50
C PRO A 330 -4.72 -19.63 -4.62
N LEU A 331 -3.49 -20.13 -4.79
CA LEU A 331 -3.18 -21.55 -4.75
C LEU A 331 -3.54 -22.17 -3.39
N ASP A 332 -4.11 -23.38 -3.40
CA ASP A 332 -4.38 -24.18 -2.20
C ASP A 332 -3.08 -24.40 -1.43
N ARG A 333 -2.98 -23.86 -0.21
CA ARG A 333 -1.91 -24.20 0.73
C ARG A 333 -2.50 -24.66 2.05
N GLU A 334 -1.78 -25.59 2.68
CA GLU A 334 -2.18 -26.19 3.96
C GLU A 334 -1.86 -25.28 5.15
N ASP A 335 -1.03 -24.26 4.94
CA ASP A 335 -0.55 -23.40 6.01
C ASP A 335 -1.60 -22.40 6.49
N PRO A 336 -1.75 -22.21 7.80
CA PRO A 336 -2.73 -21.28 8.34
C PRO A 336 -2.28 -19.83 8.24
N PHE A 337 -3.10 -18.98 7.63
CA PHE A 337 -2.86 -17.53 7.57
C PHE A 337 -4.14 -16.72 7.79
N TYR A 338 -3.99 -15.45 8.16
CA TYR A 338 -5.09 -14.49 8.22
C TYR A 338 -5.04 -13.61 6.97
N TYR A 339 -6.19 -13.35 6.34
CA TYR A 339 -6.28 -12.53 5.16
C TYR A 339 -7.30 -11.40 5.28
N CYS A 340 -6.93 -10.23 4.76
CA CYS A 340 -7.90 -9.18 4.50
C CYS A 340 -7.57 -8.39 3.24
N ASP A 341 -8.60 -7.85 2.58
CA ASP A 341 -8.36 -6.97 1.44
C ASP A 341 -7.89 -5.60 1.92
N ILE A 342 -8.60 -5.00 2.88
CA ILE A 342 -8.29 -3.66 3.36
C ILE A 342 -8.23 -3.70 4.90
N GLU A 343 -7.04 -3.49 5.47
CA GLU A 343 -6.89 -3.22 6.90
C GLU A 343 -6.75 -1.71 7.12
N ILE A 344 -7.67 -1.15 7.89
CA ILE A 344 -7.67 0.22 8.38
C ILE A 344 -7.26 0.21 9.86
N HIS A 345 -6.24 0.97 10.18
CA HIS A 345 -5.78 1.19 11.54
C HIS A 345 -5.70 2.70 11.79
N ASP A 346 -6.82 3.29 12.19
CA ASP A 346 -6.93 4.72 12.43
C ASP A 346 -7.05 4.99 13.92
N LEU A 347 -5.91 5.32 14.53
CA LEU A 347 -5.82 5.74 15.93
C LEU A 347 -5.83 7.26 16.08
N SER A 348 -5.91 7.99 14.96
CA SER A 348 -5.85 9.44 14.96
C SER A 348 -7.07 10.05 15.66
N ALA A 349 -6.94 11.33 16.02
CA ALA A 349 -8.08 12.10 16.48
C ALA A 349 -8.95 12.65 15.32
N SER A 350 -8.67 12.26 14.07
CA SER A 350 -9.42 12.74 12.91
C SER A 350 -10.86 12.26 12.97
N THR A 351 -11.78 13.14 12.58
CA THR A 351 -13.20 12.81 12.40
C THR A 351 -13.56 12.60 10.94
N ASP A 352 -12.60 12.76 10.03
CA ASP A 352 -12.83 12.58 8.61
C ASP A 352 -13.07 11.10 8.27
N ILE A 353 -13.90 10.91 7.25
CA ILE A 353 -14.32 9.59 6.81
C ILE A 353 -13.31 9.07 5.79
N ILE A 354 -12.85 7.84 5.99
CA ILE A 354 -12.15 7.07 4.97
C ILE A 354 -13.20 6.41 4.07
N HIS A 355 -13.11 6.66 2.77
CA HIS A 355 -14.10 6.24 1.79
C HIS A 355 -13.63 5.00 1.01
N ILE A 356 -14.44 3.94 1.03
CA ILE A 356 -14.22 2.69 0.28
C ILE A 356 -15.42 2.51 -0.66
N ASN A 357 -15.33 3.03 -1.88
CA ASN A 357 -16.51 3.21 -2.75
C ASN A 357 -16.39 2.47 -4.09
N GLY A 358 -17.45 1.83 -4.55
CA GLY A 358 -17.54 1.30 -5.92
C GLY A 358 -16.53 0.20 -6.26
N ASN A 359 -15.82 -0.35 -5.27
CA ASN A 359 -14.85 -1.41 -5.51
C ASN A 359 -15.57 -2.71 -5.87
N SER A 360 -14.95 -3.50 -6.73
CA SER A 360 -15.41 -4.84 -7.07
C SER A 360 -14.44 -5.87 -6.53
N LEU A 361 -14.99 -6.88 -5.89
CA LEU A 361 -14.24 -8.00 -5.38
C LEU A 361 -14.83 -9.30 -5.88
N ARG A 362 -13.93 -10.16 -6.35
CA ARG A 362 -14.26 -11.52 -6.76
C ARG A 362 -13.28 -12.51 -6.13
N ASN A 363 -13.81 -13.35 -5.24
CA ASN A 363 -13.08 -14.49 -4.72
C ASN A 363 -13.47 -15.76 -5.47
N ASP A 364 -12.59 -16.24 -6.35
CA ASP A 364 -12.83 -17.44 -7.17
C ASP A 364 -12.21 -18.71 -6.57
N GLN A 365 -11.31 -18.57 -5.60
CA GLN A 365 -10.63 -19.68 -4.95
C GLN A 365 -10.65 -19.59 -3.43
N ALA A 366 -10.50 -20.77 -2.83
CA ALA A 366 -10.79 -21.02 -1.44
C ALA A 366 -9.60 -20.56 -0.56
N ILE A 367 -9.83 -19.61 0.35
CA ILE A 367 -8.82 -19.12 1.34
C ILE A 367 -9.12 -19.76 2.71
N VAL A 368 -8.19 -20.56 3.28
CA VAL A 368 -8.36 -21.23 4.60
C VAL A 368 -7.37 -20.72 5.63
N ASN A 369 -7.83 -20.50 6.87
CA ASN A 369 -6.97 -20.24 8.03
C ASN A 369 -6.97 -21.39 9.07
N LYS A 370 -6.13 -21.30 10.12
CA LYS A 370 -6.04 -22.26 11.25
C LYS A 370 -7.32 -22.45 12.07
N PHE A 371 -8.24 -21.49 12.03
CA PHE A 371 -9.43 -21.50 12.88
C PHE A 371 -10.61 -22.23 12.23
N GLY A 372 -10.44 -22.72 11.00
CA GLY A 372 -11.53 -23.42 10.30
C GLY A 372 -12.75 -22.53 10.10
N THR A 373 -12.49 -21.23 9.93
CA THR A 373 -13.36 -20.17 9.42
C THR A 373 -12.61 -19.49 8.27
N THR A 374 -13.30 -18.86 7.34
CA THR A 374 -12.65 -17.88 6.46
C THR A 374 -12.22 -16.71 7.34
N GLY A 375 -10.99 -16.71 7.84
CA GLY A 375 -10.35 -15.47 8.31
C GLY A 375 -10.02 -14.57 7.14
N TYR A 376 -10.99 -14.42 6.25
CA TYR A 376 -10.98 -13.58 5.08
C TYR A 376 -12.03 -12.50 5.32
N ALA A 377 -11.54 -11.29 5.59
CA ALA A 377 -12.36 -10.11 5.73
C ALA A 377 -12.16 -9.18 4.53
N PHE A 378 -13.23 -8.59 4.02
CA PHE A 378 -13.10 -7.51 3.04
C PHE A 378 -12.46 -6.30 3.71
N VAL A 379 -13.06 -5.81 4.80
CA VAL A 379 -12.53 -4.69 5.58
C VAL A 379 -12.29 -5.11 7.03
N VAL A 380 -11.11 -4.78 7.54
CA VAL A 380 -10.73 -4.93 8.95
C VAL A 380 -10.45 -3.55 9.48
N MET A 381 -11.03 -3.21 10.63
CA MET A 381 -10.88 -1.89 11.22
C MET A 381 -10.41 -1.96 12.66
N ARG A 382 -9.52 -1.01 13.00
CA ARG A 382 -9.07 -0.70 14.35
C ARG A 382 -9.13 0.81 14.53
N GLY A 383 -10.30 1.31 14.90
CA GLY A 383 -10.53 2.74 15.08
C GLY A 383 -11.03 3.44 13.80
N GLY A 384 -11.36 4.73 13.96
CA GLY A 384 -11.73 5.63 12.87
C GLY A 384 -13.19 5.55 12.40
N HIS A 385 -13.45 6.32 11.35
CA HIS A 385 -14.74 6.44 10.67
C HIS A 385 -14.60 5.99 9.21
N VAL A 386 -15.37 4.98 8.79
CA VAL A 386 -15.28 4.42 7.43
C VAL A 386 -16.64 4.36 6.77
N SER A 387 -16.71 4.82 5.52
CA SER A 387 -17.87 4.63 4.64
C SER A 387 -17.53 3.61 3.57
N ILE A 388 -18.33 2.56 3.47
CA ILE A 388 -18.22 1.48 2.49
C ILE A 388 -19.46 1.56 1.62
N ALA A 389 -19.35 2.11 0.41
CA ALA A 389 -20.50 2.39 -0.44
C ALA A 389 -20.42 1.75 -1.83
N ASP A 390 -21.53 1.24 -2.34
CA ASP A 390 -21.70 0.78 -3.72
C ASP A 390 -20.68 -0.30 -4.17
N ASN A 391 -20.09 -1.03 -3.22
CA ASN A 391 -19.14 -2.10 -3.54
C ASN A 391 -19.88 -3.37 -3.97
N LYS A 392 -19.26 -4.13 -4.86
CA LYS A 392 -19.76 -5.44 -5.30
C LYS A 392 -18.81 -6.55 -4.86
N ILE A 393 -19.22 -7.31 -3.86
CA ILE A 393 -18.38 -8.32 -3.20
C ILE A 393 -19.00 -9.69 -3.44
N VAL A 394 -18.28 -10.54 -4.17
CA VAL A 394 -18.78 -11.86 -4.57
C VAL A 394 -17.78 -12.94 -4.20
N ASN A 395 -18.21 -13.87 -3.37
CA ASN A 395 -17.52 -15.12 -3.10
C ASN A 395 -18.12 -16.26 -3.93
N ASN A 396 -17.37 -16.77 -4.90
CA ASN A 396 -17.77 -17.88 -5.75
C ASN A 396 -17.38 -19.26 -5.16
N VAL A 397 -16.72 -19.29 -4.01
CA VAL A 397 -16.26 -20.52 -3.38
C VAL A 397 -17.41 -21.21 -2.65
N THR A 398 -17.88 -22.34 -3.18
CA THR A 398 -19.09 -23.01 -2.66
C THR A 398 -18.81 -24.08 -1.60
N ARG A 399 -17.60 -24.66 -1.54
CA ARG A 399 -17.27 -25.74 -0.58
C ARG A 399 -15.76 -26.00 -0.49
N PHE A 400 -15.25 -26.21 0.72
CA PHE A 400 -13.87 -26.67 0.91
C PHE A 400 -13.80 -28.20 0.85
N PRO A 401 -13.01 -28.80 -0.06
CA PRO A 401 -12.96 -30.26 -0.23
C PRO A 401 -12.46 -31.01 1.01
N LYS A 402 -11.54 -30.41 1.78
CA LYS A 402 -10.86 -31.09 2.92
C LYS A 402 -11.67 -31.09 4.22
N THR A 403 -12.46 -30.05 4.51
CA THR A 403 -13.23 -29.94 5.77
C THR A 403 -14.73 -30.13 5.57
N GLY A 404 -15.23 -30.10 4.32
CA GLY A 404 -16.65 -30.13 4.00
C GLY A 404 -17.43 -28.90 4.45
N LYS A 405 -16.77 -27.91 5.08
CA LYS A 405 -17.38 -26.66 5.55
C LYS A 405 -17.51 -25.67 4.38
N THR A 406 -18.58 -24.87 4.41
CA THR A 406 -18.76 -23.70 3.54
C THR A 406 -18.24 -22.50 4.31
N TYR A 407 -17.34 -21.72 3.69
CA TYR A 407 -16.82 -20.50 4.29
C TYR A 407 -17.09 -19.31 3.36
N GLY A 408 -17.42 -18.18 3.95
CA GLY A 408 -17.83 -16.97 3.24
C GLY A 408 -16.85 -15.81 3.36
N ILE A 409 -17.30 -14.59 3.11
CA ILE A 409 -16.52 -13.38 3.39
C ILE A 409 -17.07 -12.73 4.65
N GLU A 410 -16.21 -12.34 5.58
CA GLU A 410 -16.57 -11.38 6.62
C GLU A 410 -16.55 -9.98 5.99
N LEU A 411 -17.71 -9.33 5.86
CA LEU A 411 -17.75 -8.05 5.15
C LEU A 411 -16.98 -6.96 5.94
N VAL A 412 -17.24 -6.83 7.25
CA VAL A 412 -16.49 -5.93 8.14
C VAL A 412 -16.09 -6.61 9.43
N TRP A 413 -14.83 -6.50 9.83
CA TRP A 413 -14.38 -6.87 11.16
C TRP A 413 -13.84 -5.65 11.91
N CYS A 414 -14.59 -5.19 12.91
CA CYS A 414 -14.13 -4.18 13.87
C CYS A 414 -13.42 -4.86 15.05
N LYS A 415 -12.09 -4.91 15.01
CA LYS A 415 -11.29 -5.44 16.13
C LYS A 415 -11.25 -4.39 17.24
N SER A 416 -11.78 -4.73 18.42
CA SER A 416 -11.77 -3.82 19.56
C SER A 416 -10.45 -3.95 20.35
N ASP A 417 -9.42 -3.24 19.91
CA ASP A 417 -8.22 -2.99 20.71
C ASP A 417 -8.43 -1.80 21.67
N GLY A 418 -9.64 -1.66 22.22
CA GLY A 418 -10.09 -0.52 23.05
C GLY A 418 -10.60 0.71 22.29
N ASN A 419 -10.54 0.71 20.95
CA ASN A 419 -10.89 1.85 20.11
C ASN A 419 -12.37 1.89 19.68
N ASN A 420 -12.86 3.09 19.39
CA ASN A 420 -14.20 3.30 18.84
C ASN A 420 -14.20 3.12 17.32
N ASN A 421 -15.24 2.49 16.78
CA ASN A 421 -15.38 2.30 15.34
C ASN A 421 -16.73 2.84 14.88
N ASP A 422 -16.74 3.58 13.78
CA ASP A 422 -17.97 4.04 13.11
C ASP A 422 -17.94 3.59 11.66
N VAL A 423 -18.94 2.80 11.27
CA VAL A 423 -19.00 2.15 9.96
C VAL A 423 -20.33 2.48 9.32
N THR A 424 -20.28 2.97 8.09
CA THR A 424 -21.45 3.14 7.23
C THR A 424 -21.36 2.19 6.04
N LEU A 425 -22.39 1.39 5.81
CA LEU A 425 -22.56 0.51 4.66
C LEU A 425 -23.72 1.03 3.81
N THR A 426 -23.50 1.43 2.57
CA THR A 426 -24.59 1.93 1.71
C THR A 426 -24.55 1.33 0.31
N GLY A 427 -25.67 0.80 -0.19
CA GLY A 427 -25.78 0.38 -1.60
C GLY A 427 -24.90 -0.82 -2.00
N ASN A 428 -24.25 -1.50 -1.05
CA ASN A 428 -23.35 -2.61 -1.38
C ASN A 428 -24.11 -3.86 -1.81
N VAL A 429 -23.52 -4.64 -2.70
CA VAL A 429 -24.01 -5.97 -3.11
C VAL A 429 -23.02 -7.04 -2.67
N CYS A 430 -23.38 -7.79 -1.64
CA CYS A 430 -22.51 -8.78 -1.01
C CYS A 430 -23.11 -10.18 -1.13
N LYS A 431 -22.37 -11.12 -1.73
CA LYS A 431 -22.82 -12.50 -1.96
C LYS A 431 -21.79 -13.52 -1.48
N GLY A 432 -22.28 -14.56 -0.80
CA GLY A 432 -21.45 -15.62 -0.23
C GLY A 432 -20.76 -15.16 1.07
N LEU A 433 -21.47 -14.39 1.90
CA LEU A 433 -21.00 -13.91 3.19
C LEU A 433 -20.88 -15.03 4.22
N ASP A 434 -19.88 -14.91 5.09
CA ASP A 434 -19.80 -15.63 6.36
C ASP A 434 -20.39 -14.79 7.50
N CYS A 435 -20.30 -13.47 7.41
CA CYS A 435 -21.06 -12.55 8.25
C CYS A 435 -21.13 -11.18 7.58
N ILE A 436 -22.11 -10.37 7.98
CA ILE A 436 -22.10 -8.94 7.64
C ILE A 436 -21.00 -8.26 8.47
N ALA A 437 -20.95 -8.55 9.77
CA ALA A 437 -19.92 -7.97 10.60
C ALA A 437 -19.54 -8.82 11.80
N HIS A 438 -18.28 -8.69 12.20
CA HIS A 438 -17.78 -9.07 13.50
C HIS A 438 -17.43 -7.80 14.26
N LEU A 439 -18.17 -7.51 15.32
CA LEU A 439 -18.05 -6.30 16.11
C LEU A 439 -17.47 -6.63 17.47
N GLY A 440 -16.27 -6.10 17.71
CA GLY A 440 -15.51 -6.31 18.92
C GLY A 440 -14.80 -7.68 18.95
N ALA A 441 -13.66 -7.72 19.63
CA ALA A 441 -12.85 -8.89 19.90
C ALA A 441 -11.76 -8.52 20.92
N TRP A 442 -11.39 -9.46 21.80
CA TRP A 442 -10.24 -9.38 22.73
C TRP A 442 -10.33 -8.37 23.87
N GLN A 443 -10.51 -7.08 23.60
CA GLN A 443 -10.61 -6.04 24.62
C GLN A 443 -11.94 -5.29 24.52
N LEU A 444 -12.41 -4.76 25.65
CA LEU A 444 -13.69 -4.08 25.73
C LEU A 444 -13.65 -2.73 24.98
N ALA A 445 -14.35 -2.61 23.86
CA ALA A 445 -14.55 -1.34 23.15
C ALA A 445 -15.55 -0.43 23.89
N ASP A 446 -15.30 0.89 23.86
CA ASP A 446 -16.20 1.88 24.44
C ASP A 446 -17.47 2.07 23.58
N LYS A 447 -17.33 2.24 22.27
CA LYS A 447 -18.44 2.45 21.35
C LYS A 447 -18.17 1.86 19.96
N ILE A 448 -19.15 1.14 19.42
CA ILE A 448 -19.20 0.77 17.99
C ILE A 448 -20.52 1.26 17.40
N THR A 449 -20.46 1.87 16.21
CA THR A 449 -21.64 2.24 15.41
C THR A 449 -21.55 1.59 14.04
N LEU A 450 -22.64 0.95 13.62
CA LEU A 450 -22.78 0.36 12.29
C LEU A 450 -24.14 0.78 11.71
N ASN A 451 -24.08 1.64 10.69
CA ASN A 451 -25.23 2.09 9.93
C ASN A 451 -25.20 1.38 8.57
N ALA A 452 -26.27 0.71 8.20
CA ALA A 452 -26.39 -0.01 6.95
C ALA A 452 -27.67 0.38 6.23
N SER A 453 -27.56 0.93 5.02
CA SER A 453 -28.72 1.33 4.22
C SER A 453 -28.69 0.82 2.78
N ASN A 454 -29.84 0.36 2.29
CA ASN A 454 -30.03 -0.04 0.89
C ASN A 454 -29.01 -1.09 0.37
N ASN A 455 -28.46 -1.93 1.24
CA ASN A 455 -27.53 -2.99 0.85
C ASN A 455 -28.28 -4.27 0.48
N TYR A 456 -27.62 -5.12 -0.32
CA TYR A 456 -28.01 -6.51 -0.57
C TYR A 456 -27.00 -7.46 0.09
N PHE A 457 -27.45 -8.26 1.06
CA PHE A 457 -26.63 -9.24 1.78
C PHE A 457 -27.13 -10.66 1.50
N ALA A 458 -26.26 -11.54 1.00
CA ALA A 458 -26.59 -12.95 0.77
C ALA A 458 -25.53 -13.92 1.31
N GLY A 459 -25.97 -14.95 2.03
CA GLY A 459 -25.11 -15.93 2.72
C GLY A 459 -25.46 -16.02 4.20
N ASN A 460 -24.46 -16.06 5.07
CA ASN A 460 -24.65 -15.83 6.49
C ASN A 460 -24.68 -14.33 6.76
N THR A 461 -25.86 -13.81 7.09
CA THR A 461 -26.13 -12.37 7.23
C THR A 461 -26.03 -11.87 8.67
N ARG A 462 -25.45 -12.66 9.58
CA ARG A 462 -25.34 -12.29 10.99
C ARG A 462 -24.33 -11.16 11.21
N VAL A 463 -24.57 -10.41 12.29
CA VAL A 463 -23.64 -9.51 12.95
C VAL A 463 -23.30 -10.13 14.31
N PHE A 464 -22.04 -10.50 14.48
CA PHE A 464 -21.50 -11.05 15.71
C PHE A 464 -21.06 -9.90 16.62
N CYS A 465 -21.45 -9.93 17.88
CA CYS A 465 -21.10 -8.89 18.86
C CYS A 465 -20.46 -9.50 20.10
N ASP A 466 -19.25 -9.05 20.45
CA ASP A 466 -18.57 -9.41 21.71
C ASP A 466 -17.73 -8.24 22.24
N GLN A 467 -17.55 -8.16 23.57
CA GLN A 467 -16.69 -7.16 24.23
C GLN A 467 -16.97 -5.69 23.84
N ILE A 468 -18.22 -5.24 23.88
CA ILE A 468 -18.59 -3.84 23.59
C ILE A 468 -19.41 -3.24 24.74
N LYS A 469 -19.09 -2.00 25.15
CA LYS A 469 -19.90 -1.24 26.12
C LYS A 469 -21.15 -0.64 25.48
N ASN A 470 -20.99 0.16 24.41
CA ASN A 470 -22.09 0.83 23.72
C ASN A 470 -22.13 0.42 22.25
N LEU A 471 -23.26 -0.12 21.79
CA LEU A 471 -23.45 -0.53 20.40
C LEU A 471 -24.65 0.19 19.78
N ASN A 472 -24.45 0.84 18.65
CA ASN A 472 -25.53 1.43 17.86
C ASN A 472 -25.60 0.76 16.50
N LEU A 473 -26.73 0.13 16.21
CA LEU A 473 -27.00 -0.50 14.93
C LEU A 473 -28.22 0.19 14.29
N ASP A 474 -28.06 0.65 13.05
CA ASP A 474 -29.16 1.13 12.22
C ASP A 474 -29.14 0.40 10.89
N PHE A 475 -30.15 -0.43 10.64
CA PHE A 475 -30.30 -1.16 9.39
C PHE A 475 -31.62 -0.72 8.75
N THR A 476 -31.52 0.05 7.66
CA THR A 476 -32.69 0.62 6.99
C THR A 476 -32.72 0.30 5.48
N GLY A 477 -33.81 -0.28 4.98
CA GLY A 477 -33.98 -0.47 3.53
C GLY A 477 -33.12 -1.58 2.92
N ASN A 478 -32.50 -2.46 3.71
CA ASN A 478 -31.61 -3.51 3.21
C ASN A 478 -32.40 -4.75 2.78
N THR A 479 -31.80 -5.53 1.88
CA THR A 479 -32.27 -6.87 1.50
C THR A 479 -31.36 -7.93 2.10
N PHE A 480 -31.93 -8.82 2.92
CA PHE A 480 -31.26 -9.96 3.53
C PHE A 480 -31.76 -11.26 2.88
N ASN A 481 -30.85 -12.01 2.26
CA ASN A 481 -31.10 -13.36 1.76
C ASN A 481 -30.26 -14.35 2.58
N SER A 482 -30.80 -14.75 3.72
CA SER A 482 -30.08 -15.53 4.73
C SER A 482 -30.18 -17.03 4.49
N GLN A 483 -29.04 -17.69 4.57
CA GLN A 483 -28.91 -19.15 4.56
C GLN A 483 -28.99 -19.76 5.96
N ASN A 484 -29.04 -18.94 7.02
CA ASN A 484 -29.05 -19.39 8.42
C ASN A 484 -30.38 -19.08 9.10
N LYS A 485 -30.73 -19.90 10.10
CA LYS A 485 -31.90 -19.67 10.96
C LYS A 485 -31.76 -18.36 11.72
N ALA A 486 -30.67 -18.20 12.48
CA ALA A 486 -30.29 -16.91 13.04
C ALA A 486 -29.77 -16.01 11.93
N PHE A 487 -30.48 -14.93 11.61
CA PHE A 487 -30.21 -14.15 10.40
C PHE A 487 -29.64 -12.76 10.65
N PHE A 488 -29.79 -12.18 11.85
CA PHE A 488 -29.36 -10.80 12.11
C PHE A 488 -28.38 -10.66 13.28
N LEU A 489 -28.78 -10.79 14.55
CA LEU A 489 -27.85 -10.56 15.68
C LEU A 489 -27.42 -11.84 16.38
N ASP A 490 -26.13 -11.96 16.64
CA ASP A 490 -25.54 -13.01 17.48
C ASP A 490 -24.74 -12.38 18.63
N GLY A 491 -25.35 -12.34 19.82
CA GLY A 491 -24.85 -11.57 20.96
C GLY A 491 -25.23 -10.09 20.92
N PHE A 492 -24.88 -9.37 21.99
CA PHE A 492 -25.09 -7.92 22.09
C PHE A 492 -24.11 -7.27 23.07
N ALA A 493 -23.97 -5.94 22.98
CA ALA A 493 -23.17 -5.13 23.90
C ALA A 493 -23.80 -5.01 25.29
N GLN A 494 -23.05 -4.41 26.23
CA GLN A 494 -23.56 -4.09 27.56
C GLN A 494 -24.78 -3.16 27.50
N LYS A 495 -24.78 -2.19 26.59
CA LYS A 495 -25.95 -1.40 26.23
C LYS A 495 -25.93 -0.88 24.79
N GLY A 496 -27.08 -0.43 24.29
CA GLY A 496 -27.12 0.10 22.93
C GLY A 496 -28.50 0.28 22.32
N THR A 497 -28.49 0.64 21.03
CA THR A 497 -29.67 0.86 20.20
C THR A 497 -29.65 -0.07 19.00
N VAL A 498 -30.81 -0.63 18.65
CA VAL A 498 -31.03 -1.39 17.42
C VAL A 498 -32.22 -0.78 16.69
N VAL A 499 -31.99 -0.27 15.49
CA VAL A 499 -33.01 0.14 14.52
C VAL A 499 -32.95 -0.84 13.35
N PHE A 500 -34.07 -1.47 13.04
CA PHE A 500 -34.23 -2.40 11.93
C PHE A 500 -35.52 -2.04 11.20
N ASN A 501 -35.43 -1.17 10.22
CA ASN A 501 -36.58 -0.53 9.57
C ASN A 501 -36.62 -0.76 8.06
N SER A 502 -37.80 -1.01 7.51
CA SER A 502 -38.01 -1.10 6.06
C SER A 502 -37.11 -2.12 5.34
N ASN A 503 -36.65 -3.18 6.02
CA ASN A 503 -35.82 -4.21 5.41
C ASN A 503 -36.67 -5.34 4.82
N GLU A 504 -36.15 -5.97 3.77
CA GLU A 504 -36.68 -7.23 3.23
C GLU A 504 -35.79 -8.39 3.68
N VAL A 505 -36.38 -9.41 4.32
CA VAL A 505 -35.67 -10.57 4.85
C VAL A 505 -36.26 -11.85 4.28
N THR A 506 -35.42 -12.67 3.67
CA THR A 506 -35.74 -14.03 3.25
C THR A 506 -34.84 -15.02 3.99
N VAL A 507 -35.44 -15.97 4.70
CA VAL A 507 -34.72 -17.06 5.41
C VAL A 507 -35.03 -18.39 4.74
N ASN A 508 -34.00 -19.03 4.17
CA ASN A 508 -34.19 -20.22 3.33
C ASN A 508 -34.30 -21.55 4.11
N GLN A 509 -34.09 -21.55 5.44
CA GLN A 509 -34.11 -22.75 6.28
C GLN A 509 -35.38 -22.92 7.16
N GLY A 510 -36.40 -22.08 6.98
CA GLY A 510 -37.76 -22.34 7.49
C GLY A 510 -37.99 -22.18 9.00
N SER A 511 -37.21 -21.39 9.72
CA SER A 511 -37.51 -20.95 11.11
C SER A 511 -36.51 -19.83 11.50
N GLY A 512 -36.80 -18.59 11.10
CA GLY A 512 -35.90 -17.45 11.27
C GLY A 512 -35.86 -16.93 12.70
N GLN A 513 -34.67 -16.64 13.22
CA GLN A 513 -34.44 -15.99 14.51
C GLN A 513 -33.78 -14.64 14.25
N PHE A 514 -34.44 -13.56 14.67
CA PHE A 514 -33.91 -12.20 14.53
C PHE A 514 -32.65 -11.99 15.37
N MET A 515 -32.60 -12.58 16.56
CA MET A 515 -31.47 -12.46 17.48
C MET A 515 -31.26 -13.77 18.24
N THR A 516 -30.01 -14.20 18.38
CA THR A 516 -29.58 -15.25 19.31
C THR A 516 -28.86 -14.64 20.50
N ARG A 517 -29.19 -15.12 21.71
CA ARG A 517 -28.53 -14.68 22.95
C ARG A 517 -27.38 -15.62 23.27
N ASN A 518 -26.17 -15.09 23.41
CA ASN A 518 -25.05 -15.85 23.96
C ASN A 518 -25.28 -16.09 25.46
N SER A 519 -25.21 -17.35 25.89
CA SER A 519 -25.56 -17.82 27.23
C SER A 519 -24.49 -17.55 28.32
N GLY A 520 -23.59 -16.56 28.13
CA GLY A 520 -22.36 -16.47 28.92
C GLY A 520 -21.87 -15.08 29.37
N THR A 521 -22.50 -13.98 28.97
CA THR A 521 -22.04 -12.62 29.36
C THR A 521 -23.15 -11.81 30.03
N SER A 522 -22.74 -10.87 30.88
CA SER A 522 -23.56 -10.03 31.76
C SER A 522 -24.76 -9.39 31.04
N SER A 523 -25.82 -9.10 31.80
CA SER A 523 -27.11 -8.57 31.35
C SER A 523 -27.00 -7.36 30.38
N GLY A 524 -26.91 -7.62 29.08
CA GLY A 524 -26.95 -6.59 28.04
C GLY A 524 -28.31 -5.88 28.06
N ARG A 525 -28.30 -4.56 27.90
CA ARG A 525 -29.49 -3.70 27.94
C ARG A 525 -29.71 -3.05 26.57
N ILE A 526 -30.78 -3.42 25.88
CA ILE A 526 -31.20 -2.68 24.68
C ILE A 526 -31.98 -1.45 25.16
N ASP A 527 -31.39 -0.27 25.04
CA ASP A 527 -32.01 1.00 25.44
C ASP A 527 -33.13 1.40 24.47
N LYS A 528 -32.97 1.07 23.19
CA LYS A 528 -33.98 1.25 22.15
C LYS A 528 -33.95 0.06 21.18
N LEU A 529 -35.09 -0.58 21.00
CA LEU A 529 -35.35 -1.57 19.94
C LEU A 529 -36.47 -1.05 19.05
N GLU A 530 -36.16 -0.74 17.79
CA GLU A 530 -37.13 -0.30 16.80
C GLU A 530 -37.14 -1.29 15.63
N ILE A 531 -38.25 -2.02 15.46
CA ILE A 531 -38.44 -2.97 14.35
C ILE A 531 -39.73 -2.57 13.65
N GLN A 532 -39.63 -1.93 12.49
CA GLN A 532 -40.78 -1.36 11.78
C GLN A 532 -40.71 -1.58 10.27
N ASN A 533 -41.87 -1.67 9.62
CA ASN A 533 -42.00 -1.70 8.15
C ASN A 533 -41.19 -2.80 7.42
N ASN A 534 -40.78 -3.86 8.11
CA ASN A 534 -40.00 -4.94 7.51
C ASN A 534 -40.90 -5.99 6.84
N VAL A 535 -40.38 -6.62 5.80
CA VAL A 535 -41.02 -7.77 5.14
C VAL A 535 -40.22 -9.03 5.45
N PHE A 536 -40.84 -10.02 6.11
CA PHE A 536 -40.21 -11.29 6.43
C PHE A 536 -40.81 -12.43 5.58
N LYS A 537 -39.95 -13.19 4.90
CA LYS A 537 -40.29 -14.36 4.08
C LYS A 537 -39.55 -15.59 4.62
N GLY A 538 -40.26 -16.68 4.88
CA GLY A 538 -39.64 -17.92 5.42
C GLY A 538 -39.26 -17.85 6.91
N VAL A 539 -39.75 -16.83 7.62
CA VAL A 539 -39.64 -16.71 9.08
C VAL A 539 -40.95 -17.25 9.69
N LEU A 540 -40.88 -18.37 10.39
CA LEU A 540 -42.02 -18.88 11.17
C LEU A 540 -42.09 -18.08 12.48
N ASN A 541 -43.27 -17.53 12.78
CA ASN A 541 -43.58 -16.97 14.10
C ASN A 541 -43.76 -18.13 15.08
N GLU A 542 -42.73 -18.50 15.82
CA GLU A 542 -42.86 -19.33 17.03
C GLU A 542 -42.45 -18.55 18.27
#